data_AF-A0A327QL80-F1
#
_entry.id   AF-A0A327QL80-F1
#
_cell.length_a   1.000
_cell.length_b   1.000
_cell.length_c   1.000
_cell.angle_alpha   90.00
_cell.angle_beta   90.00
_cell.angle_gamma   90.00
#
_symmetry.space_group_name_H-M   'P 1'
#
loop_
_entity.id
_entity.type
_entity.pdbx_description
1 polymer ?
#
loop_
_entity_poly.entity_id
_entity_poly.type
_entity_poly.pdbx_seq_one_letter_code
_entity_poly.pdbx_strand_id
1 'polypeptide(L)'
;MTAFFHSPFFNASLIAGPLIFLMAWVFQKFPPRTMNAWYGYRSYLSMHSPEMWKEANRYIAVLAKYLSWILTPWGLLAALLFSTQTDLFYYFTIAPVVIGILYICGSTEYHIHQMLKPGEDELKGGASTDFPN
;
A
#
# COMPACT_ATOMS: atom_id res chain seq x y z
N MET A 1 -20.86 -22.15 19.31
CA MET A 1 -20.09 -21.75 18.12
C MET A 1 -19.46 -20.34 18.22
N THR A 2 -19.61 -19.61 19.34
CA THR A 2 -19.08 -18.24 19.51
C THR A 2 -17.62 -18.19 19.98
N ALA A 3 -17.07 -19.27 20.55
CA ALA A 3 -15.72 -19.27 21.14
C ALA A 3 -14.57 -19.04 20.14
N PHE A 4 -14.75 -19.40 18.87
CA PHE A 4 -13.69 -19.27 17.86
C PHE A 4 -13.40 -17.80 17.51
N PHE A 5 -14.45 -17.02 17.25
CA PHE A 5 -14.31 -15.61 16.86
C PHE A 5 -13.82 -14.71 17.99
N HIS A 6 -13.94 -15.14 19.25
CA HIS A 6 -13.45 -14.41 20.42
C HIS A 6 -12.04 -14.83 20.84
N SER A 7 -11.39 -15.71 20.07
CA SER A 7 -10.00 -16.09 20.31
C SER A 7 -9.06 -14.94 19.92
N PRO A 8 -8.05 -14.57 20.73
CA PRO A 8 -7.01 -13.61 20.35
C PRO A 8 -6.26 -14.00 19.06
N PHE A 9 -6.28 -15.27 18.65
CA PHE A 9 -5.74 -15.73 17.38
C PHE A 9 -6.60 -15.31 16.18
N PHE A 10 -7.85 -14.94 16.39
CA PHE A 10 -8.71 -14.33 15.37
C PHE A 10 -8.63 -12.80 15.48
N ASN A 11 -7.57 -12.21 14.91
CA ASN A 11 -7.33 -10.77 14.99
C ASN A 11 -6.96 -10.12 13.67
N ALA A 12 -7.18 -8.81 13.58
CA ALA A 12 -7.07 -8.05 12.34
C ALA A 12 -5.67 -8.13 11.72
N SER A 13 -4.61 -7.93 12.51
CA SER A 13 -3.23 -7.97 12.01
C SER A 13 -2.83 -9.36 11.50
N LEU A 14 -3.21 -10.42 12.23
CA LEU A 14 -2.84 -11.79 11.88
C LEU A 14 -3.60 -12.31 10.64
N ILE A 15 -4.80 -11.80 10.37
CA ILE A 15 -5.56 -12.11 9.15
C ILE A 15 -5.11 -11.22 7.99
N ALA A 16 -4.95 -9.92 8.23
CA ALA A 16 -4.58 -8.96 7.20
C ALA A 16 -3.17 -9.20 6.65
N GLY A 17 -2.20 -9.56 7.50
CA GLY A 17 -0.82 -9.81 7.09
C GLY A 17 -0.71 -10.82 5.95
N PRO A 18 -1.11 -12.09 6.13
CA PRO A 18 -1.07 -13.11 5.08
C PRO A 18 -1.92 -12.75 3.85
N LEU A 19 -3.07 -12.11 4.03
CA LEU A 19 -3.91 -11.68 2.90
C LEU A 19 -3.23 -10.60 2.06
N ILE A 20 -2.65 -9.59 2.70
CA ILE A 20 -1.88 -8.53 2.04
C ILE A 20 -0.64 -9.13 1.37
N PHE A 21 0.05 -10.08 2.01
CA PHE A 21 1.19 -10.78 1.40
C PHE A 21 0.78 -11.50 0.12
N LEU A 22 -0.33 -12.26 0.16
CA LEU A 22 -0.86 -12.97 -1.00
C LEU A 22 -1.19 -11.99 -2.14
N MET A 23 -1.87 -10.89 -1.85
CA MET A 23 -2.18 -9.87 -2.85
C MET A 23 -0.93 -9.19 -3.41
N ALA A 24 0.03 -8.83 -2.55
CA ALA A 24 1.30 -8.25 -2.96
C ALA A 24 2.09 -9.20 -3.86
N TRP A 25 2.08 -10.49 -3.56
CA TRP A 25 2.72 -11.52 -4.38
C TRP A 25 2.03 -11.68 -5.75
N VAL A 26 0.69 -11.71 -5.78
CA VAL A 26 -0.09 -11.73 -7.02
C VAL A 26 0.22 -10.49 -7.87
N PHE A 27 0.30 -9.30 -7.27
CA PHE A 27 0.57 -8.06 -7.98
C PHE A 27 2.02 -7.99 -8.51
N GLN A 28 2.99 -8.57 -7.78
CA GLN A 28 4.37 -8.69 -8.26
C GLN A 28 4.49 -9.67 -9.42
N LYS A 29 3.72 -10.78 -9.39
CA LYS A 29 3.77 -11.81 -10.45
C LYS A 29 2.95 -11.45 -11.69
N PHE A 30 1.80 -10.80 -11.48
CA PHE A 30 0.85 -10.43 -12.51
C PHE A 30 0.52 -8.93 -12.42
N PRO A 31 1.50 -8.04 -12.66
CA PRO A 31 1.28 -6.61 -12.55
C PRO A 31 0.22 -6.15 -13.58
N PRO A 32 -0.64 -5.18 -13.22
CA PRO A 32 -1.64 -4.66 -14.14
C PRO A 32 -0.95 -3.94 -15.31
N ARG A 33 -1.03 -4.53 -16.51
CA ARG A 33 -0.26 -4.06 -17.69
C ARG A 33 -0.76 -2.75 -18.26
N THR A 34 -2.04 -2.47 -18.09
CA THR A 34 -2.74 -1.34 -18.69
C THR A 34 -3.59 -0.63 -17.64
N MET A 35 -3.76 0.67 -17.79
CA MET A 35 -4.64 1.49 -16.95
C MET A 35 -6.13 1.09 -17.02
N ASN A 36 -6.54 0.33 -18.05
CA ASN A 36 -7.88 -0.23 -18.17
C ASN A 36 -8.07 -1.57 -17.44
N ALA A 37 -7.06 -2.08 -16.73
CA ALA A 37 -7.18 -3.32 -15.96
C ALA A 37 -8.19 -3.14 -14.81
N TRP A 38 -8.99 -4.17 -14.52
CA TRP A 38 -10.00 -4.11 -13.44
C TRP A 38 -9.40 -4.00 -12.03
N TYR A 39 -8.08 -4.21 -11.90
CA TYR A 39 -7.32 -4.12 -10.65
C TYR A 39 -6.09 -3.22 -10.82
N GLY A 40 -5.55 -2.77 -9.69
CA GLY A 40 -4.36 -1.92 -9.62
C GLY A 40 -4.59 -0.70 -8.72
N TYR A 41 -3.50 -0.09 -8.29
CA TYR A 41 -3.51 1.16 -7.56
C TYR A 41 -3.89 2.31 -8.50
N ARG A 42 -5.01 2.97 -8.17
CA ARG A 42 -5.65 4.01 -8.97
C ARG A 42 -5.70 5.29 -8.16
N SER A 43 -4.73 6.15 -8.39
CA SER A 43 -4.74 7.55 -8.01
C SER A 43 -4.64 8.46 -9.23
N TYR A 44 -4.99 9.74 -9.05
CA TYR A 44 -4.90 10.74 -10.10
C TYR A 44 -3.51 10.78 -10.73
N LEU A 45 -2.45 10.77 -9.91
CA LEU A 45 -1.07 10.76 -10.39
C LEU A 45 -0.70 9.45 -11.10
N SER A 46 -1.11 8.29 -10.56
CA SER A 46 -0.80 6.99 -11.18
C SER A 46 -1.42 6.82 -12.57
N MET A 47 -2.50 7.54 -12.86
CA MET A 47 -3.25 7.45 -14.11
C MET A 47 -2.81 8.48 -15.16
N HIS A 48 -1.81 9.32 -14.86
CA HIS A 48 -1.36 10.36 -15.77
C HIS A 48 -0.53 9.82 -16.94
N SER A 49 0.25 8.74 -16.76
CA SER A 49 0.97 8.08 -17.85
C SER A 49 1.09 6.56 -17.66
N PRO A 50 1.26 5.77 -18.73
CA PRO A 50 1.51 4.33 -18.64
C PRO A 50 2.74 3.97 -17.78
N GLU A 51 3.77 4.82 -17.78
CA GLU A 51 4.98 4.67 -16.99
C GLU A 51 4.69 4.85 -15.50
N MET A 52 3.96 5.91 -15.13
CA MET A 52 3.53 6.15 -13.75
C MET A 52 2.58 5.06 -13.26
N TRP A 53 1.68 4.56 -14.12
CA TRP A 53 0.81 3.44 -13.80
C TRP A 53 1.60 2.20 -13.40
N LYS A 54 2.58 1.81 -14.23
CA LYS A 54 3.43 0.65 -13.96
C LYS A 54 4.24 0.83 -12.68
N GLU A 55 4.81 2.01 -12.49
CA GLU A 55 5.64 2.28 -11.32
C GLU A 55 4.85 2.32 -10.02
N ALA A 56 3.70 3.01 -9.99
CA ALA A 56 2.85 3.09 -8.80
C ALA A 56 2.45 1.69 -8.33
N ASN A 57 2.03 0.83 -9.27
CA ASN A 57 1.63 -0.54 -9.00
C ASN A 57 2.81 -1.43 -8.56
N ARG A 58 3.99 -1.23 -9.14
CA ARG A 58 5.22 -1.92 -8.70
C ARG A 58 5.60 -1.52 -7.27
N TYR A 59 5.61 -0.22 -6.99
CA TYR A 59 6.06 0.35 -5.73
C TYR A 59 5.15 -0.04 -4.57
N ILE A 60 3.83 0.13 -4.73
CA ILE A 60 2.88 -0.24 -3.68
C ILE A 60 2.87 -1.75 -3.42
N ALA A 61 3.05 -2.59 -4.44
CA ALA A 61 3.13 -4.05 -4.25
C ALA A 61 4.39 -4.45 -3.46
N VAL A 62 5.49 -3.73 -3.62
CA VAL A 62 6.71 -3.92 -2.82
C VAL A 62 6.47 -3.50 -1.37
N LEU A 63 5.89 -2.33 -1.14
CA LEU A 63 5.58 -1.85 0.21
C LEU A 63 4.56 -2.72 0.94
N ALA A 64 3.50 -3.16 0.25
CA ALA A 64 2.50 -4.07 0.80
C ALA A 64 3.13 -5.40 1.25
N LYS A 65 4.10 -5.92 0.48
CA LYS A 65 4.89 -7.10 0.91
C LYS A 65 5.64 -6.84 2.21
N TYR A 66 6.36 -5.71 2.34
CA TYR A 66 7.04 -5.39 3.59
C TYR A 66 6.07 -5.20 4.76
N LEU A 67 4.95 -4.51 4.54
CA LEU A 67 3.91 -4.33 5.55
C LEU A 67 3.37 -5.68 6.03
N SER A 68 3.14 -6.63 5.12
CA SER A 68 2.66 -7.98 5.49
C SER A 68 3.65 -8.77 6.36
N TRP A 69 4.96 -8.62 6.12
CA TRP A 69 6.02 -9.20 6.95
C TRP A 69 6.08 -8.59 8.35
N ILE A 70 5.56 -7.38 8.53
CA ILE A 70 5.47 -6.71 9.84
C ILE A 70 4.16 -7.09 10.55
N LEU A 71 3.02 -7.04 9.85
CA LEU A 71 1.70 -7.28 10.43
C LEU A 71 1.51 -8.72 10.90
N THR A 72 2.05 -9.70 10.18
CA THR A 72 1.91 -11.12 10.55
C THR A 72 2.54 -11.44 11.91
N PRO A 73 3.84 -11.15 12.16
CA PRO A 73 4.43 -11.36 13.49
C PRO A 73 3.81 -10.42 14.54
N TRP A 74 3.37 -9.22 14.17
CA TRP A 74 2.67 -8.33 15.10
C TRP A 74 1.35 -8.91 15.60
N GLY A 75 0.54 -9.46 14.69
CA GLY A 75 -0.72 -10.12 15.04
C GLY A 75 -0.51 -11.39 15.86
N LEU A 76 0.57 -12.14 15.59
CA LEU A 76 0.97 -13.29 16.41
C LEU A 76 1.39 -12.84 17.82
N LEU A 77 2.21 -11.80 17.92
CA LEU A 77 2.61 -11.23 19.20
C LEU A 77 1.40 -10.77 20.02
N ALA A 78 0.44 -10.08 19.38
CA ALA A 78 -0.80 -9.67 20.03
C ALA A 78 -1.60 -10.87 20.56
N ALA A 79 -1.70 -11.96 19.79
CA ALA A 79 -2.39 -13.18 20.23
C ALA A 79 -1.73 -13.86 21.43
N LEU A 80 -0.41 -13.71 21.59
CA LEU A 80 0.34 -14.27 22.72
C LEU A 80 0.31 -13.36 23.96
N LEU A 81 0.26 -12.04 23.78
CA LEU A 81 0.25 -11.07 24.87
C LEU A 81 -1.12 -10.93 25.54
N PHE A 82 -2.20 -11.11 24.79
CA PHE A 82 -3.57 -10.90 25.28
C PHE A 82 -4.33 -12.22 25.39
N SER A 83 -4.94 -12.47 26.55
CA SER A 83 -5.75 -13.68 26.78
C SER A 83 -7.21 -13.53 26.31
N THR A 84 -7.68 -12.29 26.12
CA THR A 84 -9.05 -11.97 25.68
C THR A 84 -9.06 -10.76 24.75
N GLN A 85 -10.10 -10.63 23.92
CA GLN A 85 -10.28 -9.52 22.99
C GLN A 85 -10.87 -8.29 23.69
N THR A 86 -10.03 -7.56 24.43
CA THR A 86 -10.39 -6.28 25.06
C THR A 86 -10.33 -5.12 24.07
N ASP A 87 -10.83 -3.94 24.44
CA ASP A 87 -10.73 -2.72 23.62
C ASP A 87 -9.28 -2.39 23.27
N LEU A 88 -8.36 -2.54 24.23
CA LEU A 88 -6.93 -2.33 24.01
C LEU A 88 -6.37 -3.31 22.96
N PHE A 89 -6.81 -4.57 22.98
CA PHE A 89 -6.41 -5.56 21.99
C PHE A 89 -6.87 -5.17 20.57
N TYR A 90 -8.09 -4.64 20.43
CA TYR A 90 -8.58 -4.15 19.14
C TYR A 90 -7.76 -2.97 18.65
N TYR A 91 -7.47 -1.98 19.49
CA TYR A 91 -6.59 -0.87 19.09
C TYR A 91 -5.19 -1.37 18.69
N PHE A 92 -4.63 -2.30 19.44
CA PHE A 92 -3.29 -2.84 19.21
C PHE A 92 -3.19 -3.64 17.89
N THR A 93 -4.28 -4.28 17.46
CA THR A 93 -4.30 -5.13 16.25
C THR A 93 -4.86 -4.43 15.01
N ILE A 94 -5.73 -3.43 15.16
CA ILE A 94 -6.34 -2.70 14.04
C ILE A 94 -5.51 -1.47 13.66
N ALA A 95 -5.03 -0.69 14.64
CA ALA A 95 -4.33 0.56 14.35
C ALA A 95 -3.10 0.38 13.42
N PRO A 96 -2.23 -0.64 13.61
CA PRO A 96 -1.10 -0.86 12.70
C PRO A 96 -1.51 -1.20 11.27
N VAL A 97 -2.65 -1.87 11.08
CA VAL A 97 -3.19 -2.18 9.75
C VAL A 97 -3.61 -0.89 9.05
N VAL A 98 -4.40 -0.05 9.73
CA VAL A 98 -4.89 1.22 9.18
C VAL A 98 -3.72 2.17 8.88
N ILE A 99 -2.83 2.36 9.86
CA ILE A 99 -1.64 3.21 9.72
C ILE A 99 -0.75 2.69 8.60
N GLY A 100 -0.54 1.37 8.52
CA GLY A 100 0.25 0.75 7.47
C GLY A 100 -0.33 0.97 6.07
N ILE A 101 -1.64 0.81 5.90
CA ILE A 101 -2.32 1.07 4.62
C ILE A 101 -2.20 2.55 4.22
N LEU A 102 -2.46 3.46 5.16
CA LEU A 102 -2.32 4.90 4.91
C LEU A 102 -0.88 5.28 4.54
N TYR A 103 0.09 4.69 5.23
CA TYR A 103 1.51 4.90 4.96
C TYR A 103 1.91 4.44 3.55
N ILE A 104 1.51 3.23 3.12
CA ILE A 104 1.87 2.74 1.78
C ILE A 104 1.18 3.55 0.67
N CYS A 105 -0.06 3.99 0.87
CA CYS A 105 -0.74 4.87 -0.08
C CYS A 105 -0.04 6.24 -0.18
N GLY A 106 0.20 6.89 0.97
CA GLY A 106 0.84 8.20 1.01
C GLY A 106 2.27 8.19 0.47
N SER A 107 3.06 7.16 0.80
CA SER A 107 4.41 7.00 0.25
C SER A 107 4.41 6.70 -1.25
N THR A 108 3.42 5.93 -1.76
CA THR A 108 3.26 5.69 -3.19
C THR A 108 2.94 6.99 -3.93
N GLU A 109 2.00 7.80 -3.44
CA GLU A 109 1.70 9.13 -4.01
C GLU A 109 2.92 10.04 -4.00
N TYR A 110 3.64 10.08 -2.88
CA TYR A 110 4.84 10.89 -2.77
C TYR A 110 5.91 10.47 -3.79
N HIS A 111 6.13 9.16 -3.96
CA HIS A 111 7.09 8.60 -4.91
C HIS A 111 6.76 8.93 -6.36
N ILE A 112 5.51 8.75 -6.79
CA ILE A 112 5.10 9.06 -8.18
C ILE A 112 5.01 10.56 -8.44
N HIS A 113 4.68 11.37 -7.43
CA HIS A 113 4.72 12.83 -7.55
C HIS A 113 6.15 13.33 -7.83
N GLN A 114 7.17 12.68 -7.26
CA GLN A 114 8.56 12.99 -7.58
C GLN A 114 8.93 12.65 -9.03
N MET A 115 8.25 11.70 -9.67
CA MET A 115 8.46 11.39 -11.10
C MET A 115 7.84 12.42 -12.04
N LEU A 116 6.84 13.17 -11.58
CA LEU A 116 6.21 14.23 -12.36
C LEU A 116 7.08 15.50 -12.42
N LYS A 117 7.72 15.88 -11.31
CA LYS A 117 8.51 17.13 -11.19
C LYS A 117 9.58 17.31 -12.29
N PRO A 118 10.40 16.30 -12.62
CA PRO A 118 11.40 16.43 -13.68
C PRO A 118 10.81 16.84 -15.03
N GLY A 119 9.63 16.31 -15.40
CA GLY A 119 8.98 16.63 -16.66
C GLY A 119 8.37 18.04 -16.69
N GLU A 120 7.89 18.54 -15.55
CA GLU A 120 7.44 19.93 -15.43
C GLU A 120 8.59 20.92 -15.53
N ASP A 121 9.74 20.59 -14.94
CA ASP A 121 10.94 21.42 -14.97
C ASP A 121 11.55 21.49 -16.39
N GLU A 122 11.51 20.38 -17.15
CA GLU A 122 11.90 20.36 -18.56
C GLU A 122 10.98 21.22 -19.45
N LEU A 123 9.66 21.16 -19.25
CA LEU A 123 8.68 21.98 -19.98
C LEU A 123 8.82 23.48 -19.66
N LYS A 124 9.04 23.83 -18.38
CA LYS A 124 9.26 25.22 -17.96
C LYS A 124 10.61 25.76 -18.42
N GLY A 125 11.64 24.92 -18.47
CA GLY A 125 12.96 25.25 -19.02
C GLY A 125 12.90 25.55 -20.52
N GLY A 126 12.26 24.67 -21.31
CA GLY A 126 12.12 24.83 -22.76
C GLY A 126 11.19 25.95 -23.21
N ALA A 127 10.17 26.31 -22.41
CA ALA A 127 9.24 27.39 -22.75
C ALA A 127 9.85 28.81 -22.61
N SER A 128 11.04 28.94 -22.02
CA SER A 128 11.70 30.23 -21.78
C SER A 128 12.60 30.74 -22.92
N THR A 129 12.81 29.95 -23.98
CA THR A 129 13.77 30.28 -25.05
C THR A 129 13.17 30.66 -26.40
N ASP A 130 11.85 30.59 -26.57
CA ASP A 130 11.18 30.68 -27.90
C ASP A 130 10.14 31.82 -28.01
N PHE A 131 10.36 32.96 -27.37
CA PHE A 131 9.67 34.20 -27.74
C PHE A 131 10.57 35.03 -28.67
N PRO A 132 10.34 35.03 -29.99
CA PRO A 132 10.99 36.00 -30.86
C PRO A 132 10.52 37.41 -30.46
N ASN A 133 11.49 38.27 -30.11
CA ASN A 133 11.29 39.72 -29.97
C ASN A 133 10.91 40.35 -31.31
#